data_AF-A0A6A4FE29-F1
#
_entry.id   AF-A0A6A4FE29-F1
#
_cell.length_a   1.000
_cell.length_b   1.000
_cell.length_c   1.000
_cell.angle_alpha   90.00
_cell.angle_beta   90.00
_cell.angle_gamma   90.00
#
_symmetry.space_group_name_H-M   'P 1'
#
loop_
_entity.id
_entity.type
_entity.pdbx_description
1 polymer ?
#
loop_
_entity_poly.entity_id
_entity_poly.type
_entity_poly.pdbx_seq_one_letter_code
_entity_poly.pdbx_strand_id
1 'polypeptide(L)'
;MEDPGSRLPARQDFPHLSDAHWATLEKIICLLGEAAFAGFPNLPAEQQRARVERFDKYESSLIAHVSAAAQEAARATMRAEAQS
;
A
#
# COMPACT_ATOMS: atom_id res chain seq x y z
N MET A 1 0.36 -23.38 22.18
CA MET A 1 0.07 -21.97 22.46
C MET A 1 0.05 -21.30 21.11
N GLU A 2 -1.13 -20.95 20.60
CA GLU A 2 -1.21 -20.19 19.36
C GLU A 2 -0.54 -18.84 19.62
N ASP A 3 0.34 -18.41 18.72
CA ASP A 3 0.94 -17.09 18.82
C ASP A 3 -0.18 -16.04 18.75
N PRO A 4 -0.43 -15.25 19.80
CA PRO A 4 -1.53 -14.28 19.80
C PRO A 4 -1.35 -13.16 18.78
N GLY A 5 -0.22 -13.11 18.06
CA GLY A 5 0.08 -12.17 16.98
C GLY A 5 -0.16 -12.72 15.56
N SER A 6 -0.47 -14.00 15.38
CA SER A 6 -0.60 -14.61 14.04
C SER A 6 -2.01 -14.56 13.43
N ARG A 7 -2.92 -13.78 14.02
CA ARG A 7 -4.27 -13.60 13.45
C ARG A 7 -4.25 -12.39 12.52
N LEU A 8 -4.57 -12.62 11.24
CA LEU A 8 -4.89 -11.55 10.29
C LEU A 8 -5.92 -10.59 10.92
N PRO A 9 -5.70 -9.26 10.83
CA PRO A 9 -6.58 -8.30 11.46
C PRO A 9 -7.99 -8.46 10.91
N ALA A 10 -9.00 -8.36 11.79
CA ALA A 10 -10.39 -8.38 11.38
C ALA A 10 -10.94 -6.95 11.35
N ARG A 11 -11.85 -6.67 10.41
CA ARG A 11 -12.49 -5.34 10.25
C ARG A 11 -13.05 -4.78 11.55
N GLN A 12 -13.56 -5.66 12.40
CA GLN A 12 -14.13 -5.34 13.72
C GLN A 12 -13.11 -4.79 14.73
N ASP A 13 -11.82 -5.08 14.55
CA ASP A 13 -10.75 -4.61 15.44
C ASP A 13 -10.43 -3.12 15.18
N PHE A 14 -10.88 -2.60 14.04
CA PHE A 14 -10.59 -1.26 13.54
C PHE A 14 -11.86 -0.47 13.19
N PRO A 15 -12.81 -0.27 14.12
CA PRO A 15 -14.09 0.39 13.82
C PRO A 15 -13.93 1.85 13.39
N HIS A 16 -12.79 2.46 13.69
CA HIS A 16 -12.47 3.86 13.37
C HIS A 16 -11.86 4.05 11.97
N LEU A 17 -11.61 2.96 11.24
CA LEU A 17 -11.25 2.99 9.83
C LEU A 17 -12.53 2.94 8.98
N SER A 18 -12.59 3.75 7.93
CA SER A 18 -13.61 3.62 6.89
C SER A 18 -13.33 2.37 6.04
N ASP A 19 -14.28 1.96 5.20
CA ASP A 19 -14.09 0.79 4.34
C ASP A 19 -12.97 1.02 3.31
N ALA A 20 -12.78 2.26 2.84
CA ALA A 20 -11.65 2.62 2.01
C ALA A 20 -10.31 2.45 2.75
N HIS A 21 -10.22 2.95 3.99
CA HIS A 21 -9.02 2.77 4.81
C HIS A 21 -8.76 1.28 5.12
N TRP A 22 -9.82 0.49 5.34
CA TRP A 22 -9.70 -0.94 5.54
C TRP A 22 -9.13 -1.66 4.31
N ALA A 23 -9.65 -1.36 3.12
CA ALA A 23 -9.14 -1.93 1.87
C ALA A 23 -7.65 -1.59 1.63
N THR A 24 -7.24 -0.36 1.93
CA THR A 24 -5.82 0.03 1.87
C THR A 24 -4.98 -0.76 2.88
N LEU A 25 -5.50 -1.00 4.09
CA LEU A 25 -4.81 -1.79 5.11
C LEU A 25 -4.61 -3.26 4.68
N GLU A 26 -5.63 -3.87 4.11
CA GLU A 26 -5.54 -5.22 3.52
C GLU A 26 -4.46 -5.27 2.44
N LYS A 27 -4.41 -4.24 1.58
CA LYS A 27 -3.37 -4.08 0.56
C LYS A 27 -1.96 -4.01 1.15
N ILE A 28 -1.77 -3.23 2.21
CA ILE A 28 -0.48 -3.11 2.91
C ILE A 28 -0.01 -4.49 3.39
N ILE A 29 -0.90 -5.27 4.00
CA ILE A 29 -0.59 -6.59 4.53
C ILE A 29 -0.27 -7.57 3.39
N CYS A 30 -1.04 -7.54 2.30
CA CYS A 30 -0.79 -8.37 1.12
C CYS A 30 0.55 -8.05 0.43
N LEU A 31 0.95 -6.78 0.39
CA LEU A 31 2.17 -6.34 -0.32
C LEU A 31 3.43 -6.44 0.53
N LEU A 32 3.35 -6.09 1.81
CA LEU A 32 4.51 -5.97 2.71
C LEU A 32 4.61 -7.13 3.71
N GLY A 33 3.59 -8.00 3.76
CA GLY A 33 3.50 -9.11 4.70
C GLY A 33 3.09 -8.70 6.12
N GLU A 34 2.74 -9.69 6.92
CA GLU A 34 2.26 -9.52 8.30
C GLU A 34 3.31 -8.84 9.21
N ALA A 35 4.60 -9.05 8.96
CA ALA A 35 5.68 -8.46 9.76
C ALA A 35 5.67 -6.92 9.71
N ALA A 36 5.29 -6.32 8.57
CA ALA A 36 5.17 -4.86 8.46
C ALA A 36 3.98 -4.30 9.27
N PHE A 37 3.03 -5.16 9.61
CA PHE A 37 1.81 -4.86 10.35
C PHE A 37 1.93 -5.11 11.86
N ALA A 38 2.89 -5.90 12.35
CA ALA A 38 2.99 -6.32 13.76
C ALA A 38 2.94 -5.17 14.81
N GLY A 39 3.39 -3.95 14.45
CA GLY A 39 3.32 -2.78 15.32
C GLY A 39 2.09 -1.89 15.11
N PHE A 40 1.31 -2.11 14.06
CA PHE A 40 0.20 -1.24 13.66
C PHE A 40 -1.00 -1.26 14.63
N PRO A 41 -1.51 -2.42 15.09
CA PRO A 41 -2.64 -2.45 16.03
C PRO A 41 -2.39 -1.70 17.34
N ASN A 42 -1.13 -1.57 17.75
CA ASN A 42 -0.72 -0.92 18.99
C ASN A 42 -0.62 0.61 18.87
N LEU A 43 -0.75 1.17 17.66
CA LEU A 43 -0.73 2.61 17.46
C LEU A 43 -2.06 3.24 17.89
N PRO A 44 -2.08 4.50 18.33
CA PRO A 44 -3.32 5.26 18.49
C PRO A 44 -4.12 5.32 17.18
N ALA A 45 -5.45 5.31 17.26
CA ALA A 45 -6.36 5.31 16.10
C ALA A 45 -6.05 6.42 15.07
N GLU A 46 -5.67 7.61 15.53
CA GLU A 46 -5.27 8.71 14.65
C GLU A 46 -4.00 8.38 13.86
N GLN A 47 -3.02 7.75 14.50
CA GLN A 47 -1.78 7.34 13.85
C GLN A 47 -2.00 6.16 12.90
N GLN A 48 -2.92 5.25 13.23
CA GLN A 48 -3.33 4.17 12.34
C GLN A 48 -3.90 4.74 11.04
N ARG A 49 -4.87 5.67 11.13
CA ARG A 49 -5.42 6.39 9.96
C ARG A 49 -4.33 7.10 9.17
N ALA A 50 -3.52 7.93 9.83
CA ALA A 50 -2.47 8.69 9.16
C ALA A 50 -1.44 7.80 8.45
N ARG A 51 -1.16 6.60 8.97
CA ARG A 51 -0.26 5.63 8.34
C ARG A 51 -0.91 5.01 7.09
N VAL A 52 -2.18 4.65 7.15
CA VAL A 52 -2.94 4.13 6.00
C VAL A 52 -3.04 5.20 4.90
N GLU A 53 -3.41 6.43 5.24
CA GLU A 53 -3.50 7.55 4.30
C GLU A 53 -2.16 7.87 3.64
N ARG A 54 -1.06 7.82 4.41
CA ARG A 54 0.28 8.01 3.87
C ARG A 54 0.65 6.90 2.89
N PHE A 55 0.27 5.66 3.17
CA PHE A 55 0.51 4.56 2.25
C PHE A 55 -0.28 4.73 0.96
N ASP A 56 -1.56 5.08 1.04
CA ASP A 56 -2.42 5.34 -0.13
C ASP A 56 -1.82 6.42 -1.05
N LYS A 57 -1.36 7.52 -0.44
CA LYS A 57 -0.65 8.59 -1.16
C LYS A 57 0.66 8.11 -1.78
N TYR A 58 1.45 7.33 -1.04
CA TYR A 58 2.70 6.76 -1.53
C TYR A 58 2.44 5.82 -2.71
N GLU A 59 1.46 4.93 -2.62
CA GLU A 59 1.06 3.99 -3.67
C GLU A 59 0.65 4.75 -4.94
N SER A 60 -0.25 5.73 -4.81
CA SER A 60 -0.68 6.57 -5.93
C SER A 60 0.50 7.29 -6.61
N SER A 61 1.43 7.82 -5.82
CA SER A 61 2.63 8.50 -6.35
C SER A 61 3.59 7.53 -7.05
N LEU A 62 3.76 6.34 -6.50
CA LEU A 62 4.61 5.29 -7.07
C LEU A 62 4.05 4.80 -8.41
N ILE A 63 2.74 4.55 -8.49
CA ILE A 63 2.06 4.14 -9.73
C ILE A 63 2.24 5.22 -10.81
N ALA A 64 2.03 6.49 -10.46
CA ALA A 64 2.21 7.59 -11.40
C ALA A 64 3.65 7.68 -11.91
N HIS A 65 4.62 7.53 -11.02
CA HIS A 65 6.04 7.56 -11.40
C HIS A 65 6.42 6.40 -12.32
N VAL A 66 6.05 5.16 -11.97
CA VAL A 66 6.33 3.97 -12.78
C VAL A 66 5.64 4.05 -14.14
N SER A 67 4.40 4.54 -14.18
CA SER A 67 3.66 4.74 -15.42
C SER A 67 4.33 5.76 -16.34
N ALA A 68 4.80 6.88 -15.79
CA ALA A 68 5.53 7.90 -16.54
C ALA A 68 6.86 7.34 -17.09
N ALA A 69 7.60 6.59 -16.27
CA ALA A 69 8.84 5.94 -16.70
C ALA A 69 8.59 4.93 -17.83
N ALA A 70 7.55 4.10 -17.71
CA ALA A 70 7.17 3.14 -18.75
C ALA A 70 6.77 3.83 -20.06
N GLN A 71 6.02 4.94 -19.99
CA GLN A 71 5.66 5.73 -21.17
C GLN A 71 6.89 6.34 -21.84
N GLU A 72 7.85 6.86 -21.08
CA GLU A 72 9.06 7.43 -21.68
C GLU A 72 9.94 6.35 -22.31
N ALA A 73 10.05 5.18 -21.68
CA ALA A 73 10.73 4.03 -22.28
C ALA A 73 10.09 3.64 -23.61
N ALA A 74 8.75 3.55 -23.67
CA ALA A 74 8.03 3.25 -24.91
C ALA A 74 8.28 4.31 -26.00
N ARG A 75 8.30 5.60 -25.64
CA ARG A 75 8.62 6.68 -26.59
C ARG A 75 10.06 6.58 -27.09
N ALA A 76 11.02 6.26 -26.23
CA ALA A 76 12.41 6.08 -26.63
C ALA A 76 12.56 4.93 -27.64
N THR A 77 11.88 3.79 -27.41
CA THR A 77 11.86 2.67 -28.36
C THR A 77 11.30 3.09 -29.72
N MET A 78 10.13 3.75 -29.75
CA MET A 78 9.52 4.19 -31.02
C MET A 78 10.41 5.18 -31.79
N ARG A 79 11.13 6.07 -31.07
CA ARG A 79 12.09 7.00 -31.71
C ARG A 79 13.28 6.26 -32.32
N ALA A 80 13.79 5.23 -31.64
CA ALA A 80 14.90 4.42 -32.15
C ALA A 80 14.50 3.63 -33.40
N GLU A 81 13.30 3.05 -33.42
CA GLU A 81 12.75 2.31 -34.57
C GLU A 81 12.54 3.23 -35.79
N ALA A 82 12.09 4.46 -35.57
CA ALA A 82 11.91 5.43 -36.66
C ALA A 82 13.22 5.98 -37.26
N GLN A 83 14.36 5.74 -36.61
CA GLN A 83 15.69 6.21 -37.01
C GLN A 83 16.59 5.09 -37.58
N SER A 84 16.15 3.84 -37.59
CA SER A 84 16.78 2.71 -38.31
C SER A 84 16.25 2.60 -39.73
#